data_AF-A0A8X6W9T2-F1
#
_entry.id   AF-A0A8X6W9T2-F1
#
_cell.length_a   1.000
_cell.length_b   1.000
_cell.length_c   1.000
_cell.angle_alpha   90.00
_cell.angle_beta   90.00
_cell.angle_gamma   90.00
#
_symmetry.space_group_name_H-M   'P 1'
#
loop_
_entity.id
_entity.type
_entity.pdbx_description
1 polymer ?
#
loop_
_entity_poly.entity_id
_entity_poly.type
_entity_poly.pdbx_seq_one_letter_code
_entity_poly.pdbx_strand_id
1 'polypeptide(L)' 'MVWIVLTLNGFGPLIQLNRSLTVNDYVQLLGEILQSFMAFMYPKHDEIFMDNNVATCHKATIVPDWFKEHYETFQ' A
#
# COMPACT_ATOMS: atom_id res chain seq x y z
N MET A 1 -2.23 -7.77 14.38
CA MET A 1 -1.61 -7.82 13.04
C MET A 1 -0.85 -6.51 12.84
N VAL A 2 0.21 -6.48 12.05
CA VAL A 2 0.98 -5.24 11.83
C VAL A 2 1.07 -5.01 10.33
N TRP A 3 0.85 -3.78 9.90
CA TRP A 3 1.02 -3.34 8.53
C TRP A 3 2.19 -2.36 8.47
N ILE A 4 3.07 -2.52 7.49
CA ILE A 4 4.28 -1.71 7.34
C ILE A 4 4.56 -1.44 5.87
N VAL A 5 4.98 -0.22 5.56
CA VAL A 5 5.61 0.10 4.28
C VAL A 5 7.12 0.09 4.46
N LEU A 6 7.83 -0.63 3.61
CA LEU A 6 9.29 -0.64 3.56
C LEU A 6 9.73 -0.10 2.21
N THR A 7 10.69 0.82 2.22
CA THR A 7 11.29 1.35 1.00
C THR A 7 12.79 1.17 1.03
N LEU A 8 13.45 1.31 -0.12
CA LEU A 8 14.91 1.27 -0.18
C LEU A 8 15.55 2.40 0.63
N ASN A 9 14.81 3.49 0.88
CA ASN A 9 15.28 4.67 1.59
C ASN A 9 14.98 4.62 3.10
N GLY A 10 14.25 3.62 3.58
CA GLY A 10 14.01 3.42 5.01
C GLY A 10 12.66 2.80 5.36
N PHE A 11 12.27 2.99 6.62
CA PHE A 11 10.99 2.51 7.15
C PHE A 11 9.89 3.55 6.90
N GLY A 12 8.82 3.13 6.25
CA GLY A 12 7.59 3.90 6.11
C GLY A 12 6.64 3.71 7.30
N PRO A 13 5.35 4.03 7.16
CA PRO A 13 4.39 3.97 8.24
C PRO A 13 4.27 2.55 8.79
N LEU A 14 4.38 2.42 10.11
CA LEU A 14 4.14 1.19 10.86
C LEU A 14 2.84 1.32 11.64
N ILE A 15 1.89 0.43 11.37
CA ILE A 15 0.55 0.50 11.94
C ILE A 15 0.21 -0.81 12.62
N GLN A 16 -0.10 -0.73 13.90
CA GLN A 16 -0.65 -1.84 14.65
C GLN A 16 -2.15 -1.97 14.34
N LEU A 17 -2.52 -3.12 13.79
CA LEU A 17 -3.90 -3.46 13.48
C LEU A 17 -4.47 -4.34 14.60
N ASN A 18 -5.48 -3.80 15.28
CA ASN A 18 -6.19 -4.46 16.38
C ASN A 18 -7.23 -5.49 15.91
N ARG A 19 -7.51 -5.54 14.60
CA ARG A 19 -8.43 -6.50 13.97
C ARG A 19 -7.87 -7.05 12.65
N SER A 20 -8.46 -8.14 12.17
CA SER A 20 -8.23 -8.60 10.80
C SER A 20 -8.84 -7.60 9.82
N LEU A 21 -8.13 -7.27 8.75
CA LEU A 21 -8.65 -6.40 7.70
C LEU A 21 -9.50 -7.21 6.73
N THR A 22 -10.66 -6.67 6.38
CA THR A 22 -11.35 -7.10 5.17
C THR A 22 -10.64 -6.54 3.94
N VAL A 23 -11.02 -7.03 2.76
CA VAL A 23 -10.47 -6.52 1.49
C VAL A 23 -10.78 -5.01 1.33
N ASN A 24 -11.97 -4.57 1.71
CA ASN A 24 -12.36 -3.15 1.63
C ASN A 24 -11.59 -2.29 2.64
N ASP A 25 -11.40 -2.77 3.88
CA ASP A 25 -10.57 -2.05 4.86
C ASP A 25 -9.13 -1.89 4.35
N TYR A 26 -8.60 -2.91 3.66
CA TYR A 26 -7.26 -2.87 3.10
C TYR A 26 -7.13 -1.84 1.97
N VAL A 27 -8.08 -1.80 1.04
CA VAL A 27 -8.10 -0.79 -0.03
C VAL A 27 -8.18 0.63 0.53
N GLN A 28 -9.01 0.84 1.56
CA GLN A 28 -9.09 2.14 2.22
C GLN A 28 -7.75 2.53 2.88
N LEU A 29 -7.08 1.58 3.55
CA LEU A 29 -5.77 1.79 4.15
C LEU A 29 -4.72 2.21 3.10
N LEU A 30 -4.75 1.59 1.91
CA LEU A 30 -3.85 1.96 0.80
C LEU A 30 -4.11 3.39 0.33
N GLY A 31 -5.36 3.78 0.12
CA GLY A 31 -5.70 5.14 -0.31
C GLY A 31 -5.35 6.21 0.73
N GLU A 32 -5.66 5.98 2.00
CA GLU A 32 -5.43 6.99 3.03
C GLU A 32 -3.95 7.15 3.38
N ILE A 33 -3.24 6.02 3.50
CA ILE A 33 -1.91 6.00 4.10
C ILE A 33 -0.82 5.80 3.07
N LEU A 34 -0.95 4.79 2.21
CA LEU A 34 0.09 4.51 1.23
C LEU A 34 0.19 5.63 0.19
N GLN A 35 -0.93 6.09 -0.37
CA GLN A 35 -0.92 7.15 -1.38
C GLN A 35 -0.32 8.45 -0.84
N SER A 36 -0.73 8.87 0.36
CA SER A 36 -0.18 10.05 1.05
C SER A 36 1.31 9.91 1.34
N PHE A 37 1.74 8.73 1.79
CA PHE A 37 3.15 8.45 2.06
C PHE A 37 4.01 8.51 0.78
N MET A 38 3.52 7.93 -0.31
CA MET A 38 4.22 7.94 -1.60
C MET A 38 4.34 9.36 -2.16
N ALA A 39 3.28 10.17 -2.09
CA ALA A 39 3.33 11.57 -2.53
C ALA A 39 4.35 12.40 -1.73
N PHE A 40 4.53 12.10 -0.45
CA PHE A 40 5.49 12.79 0.40
C PHE A 40 6.95 12.34 0.15
N MET A 41 7.20 11.04 0.10
CA MET A 41 8.55 10.49 -0.03
C MET A 41 9.06 10.54 -1.47
N TYR A 42 8.16 10.41 -2.45
CA TYR A 42 8.48 10.24 -3.86
C TYR A 42 7.71 11.23 -4.74
N PRO A 43 7.97 12.53 -4.61
CA PRO A 43 7.27 13.56 -5.38
C PRO A 43 7.62 13.53 -6.88
N LYS A 44 8.66 12.78 -7.26
CA LYS A 44 9.05 12.54 -8.66
C LYS A 44 8.60 11.18 -9.19
N HIS A 45 7.99 10.36 -8.33
CA HIS A 45 7.30 9.15 -8.76
C HIS A 45 8.18 8.09 -9.46
N ASP A 46 9.47 8.03 -9.13
CA ASP A 46 10.44 7.14 -9.80
C ASP A 46 10.49 5.70 -9.22
N GLU A 47 9.54 5.26 -8.39
CA GLU A 47 9.68 4.01 -7.59
C GLU A 47 8.81 2.84 -8.05
N ILE A 48 9.38 1.62 -7.96
CA ILE A 48 8.72 0.35 -8.30
C ILE A 48 8.10 -0.25 -7.02
N PHE A 49 6.79 -0.44 -7.03
CA PHE A 49 6.06 -1.01 -5.90
C PHE A 49 6.16 -2.54 -5.87
N MET A 50 6.44 -3.12 -4.70
CA MET A 50 6.42 -4.56 -4.47
C MET A 50 5.62 -4.88 -3.22
N ASP A 51 4.44 -5.47 -3.39
CA ASP A 51 3.59 -5.94 -2.28
C ASP A 51 3.94 -7.38 -1.91
N ASN A 52 3.90 -7.71 -0.61
CA ASN A 52 4.06 -9.09 -0.18
C ASN A 52 2.70 -9.82 -0.25
N ASN A 53 2.60 -10.84 -1.11
CA ASN A 53 1.36 -11.59 -1.39
C ASN A 53 0.92 -12.53 -0.24
N VAL A 54 1.26 -12.23 1.02
CA VAL A 54 1.12 -13.17 2.14
C VAL A 54 -0.28 -13.13 2.76
N ALA A 55 -0.99 -12.00 2.73
CA ALA A 55 -2.35 -11.93 3.27
C ALA A 55 -3.42 -12.27 2.21
N THR A 56 -4.44 -13.05 2.61
CA THR A 56 -5.49 -13.59 1.73
C THR A 56 -6.28 -12.50 1.01
N CYS A 57 -6.33 -11.28 1.57
CA CYS A 57 -6.97 -10.12 0.97
C CYS A 57 -6.28 -9.59 -0.29
N HIS A 58 -4.98 -9.86 -0.50
CA HIS A 58 -4.23 -9.39 -1.68
C HIS A 58 -4.45 -10.28 -2.91
N LYS A 59 -4.98 -11.50 -2.72
CA LYS A 59 -5.40 -12.38 -3.82
C LYS A 59 -6.77 -12.03 -4.38
N ALA A 60 -7.52 -11.14 -3.71
CA ALA A 60 -8.74 -10.59 -4.26
C ALA A 60 -8.37 -9.60 -5.38
N THR A 61 -8.94 -9.77 -6.56
CA THR A 61 -8.64 -8.99 -7.79
C THR A 61 -8.69 -7.48 -7.60
N ILE A 62 -9.48 -7.00 -6.63
CA ILE A 62 -9.62 -5.58 -6.30
C ILE A 62 -8.34 -4.91 -5.77
N VAL A 63 -7.44 -5.65 -5.11
CA VAL A 63 -6.17 -5.08 -4.61
C VAL A 63 -5.19 -4.84 -5.78
N PRO A 64 -4.94 -5.81 -6.68
CA PRO A 64 -4.22 -5.57 -7.92
C PRO A 64 -4.85 -4.48 -8.80
N ASP A 65 -6.18 -4.42 -8.91
CA ASP A 65 -6.88 -3.41 -9.71
C ASP A 65 -6.66 -2.00 -9.14
N TRP A 66 -6.68 -1.83 -7.82
CA TRP A 66 -6.37 -0.56 -7.17
C TRP A 66 -4.96 -0.07 -7.51
N PHE A 67 -3.96 -0.95 -7.42
CA PHE A 67 -2.58 -0.60 -7.79
C PHE A 67 -2.45 -0.23 -9.27
N LYS A 68 -3.19 -0.91 -10.16
CA LYS A 68 -3.19 -0.60 -11.59
C LYS A 68 -3.82 0.76 -11.89
N GLU A 69 -4.96 1.06 -11.26
CA GLU A 69 -5.64 2.36 -11.41
C GLU A 69 -4.76 3.52 -10.92
N HIS A 70 -3.99 3.30 -9.84
CA HIS A 70 -3.19 4.35 -9.22
C HIS A 70 -1.73 4.35 -9.68
N TYR A 71 -1.31 3.41 -10.54
CA TYR A 71 0.06 3.27 -11.02
C TYR A 71 0.58 4.55 -11.70
N GLU A 72 -0.26 5.20 -12.53
CA GLU A 72 0.10 6.46 -13.18
C GLU A 72 0.17 7.65 -12.22
N THR A 73 -0.47 7.55 -11.05
CA THR A 73 -0.33 8.55 -9.96
C THR A 73 0.96 8.33 -9.15
N PHE A 74 1.61 7.18 -9.33
CA PHE A 74 2.89 6.83 -8.73
C PHE A 74 4.04 6.87 -9.76
N GLN A 75 3.81 7.37 -10.98
CA GLN A 75 4.81 7.56 -12.06
C GLN A 75 5.09 9.05 -12.36
#